data_AF-A0A1C4T374-F1
#
_entry.id   AF-A0A1C4T374-F1
#
_cell.length_a   1.000
_cell.length_b   1.000
_cell.length_c   1.000
_cell.angle_alpha   90.00
_cell.angle_beta   90.00
_cell.angle_gamma   90.00
#
_symmetry.space_group_name_H-M   'P 1'
#
loop_
_entity.id
_entity.type
_entity.pdbx_description
1 polymer ?
#
loop_
_entity_poly.entity_id
_entity_poly.type
_entity_poly.pdbx_seq_one_letter_code
_entity_poly.pdbx_strand_id
1 'polypeptide(L)'
;MSSPEDGSPLRPQSVLVELRRRSAELNLPRIGVHDLRHTAATIMISSRVPLAVVSKTLRHSTLSTTVNLSGHLLPHAARDAVTALEKAYKKAGLAVRRRR
;
A
#
# COMPACT_ATOMS: atom_id res chain seq x y z
N MET A 1 2.07 -17.16 20.36
CA MET A 1 0.90 -17.38 19.49
C MET A 1 1.11 -18.70 18.79
N SER A 2 0.71 -19.80 19.41
CA SER A 2 0.69 -21.08 18.72
C SER A 2 -0.54 -21.07 17.84
N SER A 3 -0.35 -21.27 16.54
CA SER A 3 -1.44 -21.70 15.68
C SER A 3 -2.06 -22.96 16.29
N PRO A 4 -3.38 -23.17 16.19
CA PRO A 4 -3.98 -24.43 16.58
C PRO A 4 -3.24 -25.55 15.83
N GLU A 5 -2.72 -26.54 16.55
CA GLU A 5 -1.93 -27.67 15.98
C GLU A 5 -2.73 -28.43 14.91
N ASP A 6 -4.05 -28.33 14.98
CA ASP A 6 -5.08 -28.86 14.10
C ASP A 6 -5.36 -28.01 12.85
N GLY A 7 -4.68 -26.87 12.68
CA GLY A 7 -4.82 -26.00 11.50
C GLY A 7 -6.17 -25.28 11.39
N SER A 8 -6.99 -25.32 12.44
CA SER A 8 -8.29 -24.66 12.46
C SER A 8 -8.17 -23.13 12.40
N PRO A 9 -9.18 -22.42 11.86
CA PRO A 9 -9.13 -20.96 11.77
C PRO A 9 -8.96 -20.30 13.14
N LEU A 10 -7.98 -19.40 13.24
CA LEU A 10 -7.82 -18.57 14.43
C LEU A 10 -9.07 -17.72 14.66
N ARG A 11 -9.57 -17.73 15.90
CA ARG A 11 -10.68 -16.86 16.29
C ARG A 11 -10.23 -15.39 16.20
N PRO A 12 -10.97 -14.51 15.50
CA PRO A 12 -10.58 -13.10 15.32
C PRO A 12 -10.33 -12.37 16.64
N GLN A 13 -11.13 -12.68 17.66
CA GLN A 13 -11.00 -12.09 18.99
C GLN A 13 -9.68 -12.51 19.68
N SER A 14 -9.26 -13.77 19.53
CA SER A 14 -7.99 -14.27 20.07
C SER A 14 -6.79 -13.58 19.41
N VAL A 15 -6.84 -13.36 18.09
CA VAL A 15 -5.81 -12.61 17.35
C VAL A 15 -5.71 -11.17 17.85
N LEU A 16 -6.85 -10.49 18.05
CA LEU A 16 -6.88 -9.12 18.56
C LEU A 16 -6.35 -9.01 20.00
N VAL A 17 -6.69 -9.96 20.86
CA VAL A 17 -6.20 -10.01 22.24
C VAL A 17 -4.69 -10.19 22.27
N GLU A 18 -4.15 -11.13 21.49
CA GLU A 18 -2.70 -11.38 21.43
C GLU A 18 -1.95 -10.19 20.80
N LEU A 19 -2.51 -9.56 19.77
CA LEU A 19 -1.96 -8.33 19.20
C LEU A 19 -1.84 -7.24 20.28
N ARG A 20 -2.92 -6.99 21.03
CA ARG A 20 -2.93 -5.98 22.10
C ARG A 20 -1.95 -6.31 23.21
N ARG A 21 -1.84 -7.58 23.60
CA ARG A 21 -0.88 -8.06 24.61
C ARG A 21 0.55 -7.73 24.20
N ARG A 22 0.93 -8.08 22.96
CA ARG A 22 2.26 -7.78 22.41
C ARG A 22 2.51 -6.29 22.23
N SER A 23 1.51 -5.53 21.79
CA SER A 23 1.64 -4.07 21.71
C SER A 23 1.92 -3.45 23.08
N ALA A 24 1.24 -3.93 24.14
CA ALA A 24 1.49 -3.46 25.50
C ALA A 24 2.90 -3.83 26.00
N GLU A 25 3.38 -5.05 25.72
CA GLU A 25 4.76 -5.47 26.05
C GLU A 25 5.82 -4.57 25.39
N LEU A 26 5.50 -4.03 24.21
CA LEU A 26 6.37 -3.12 23.45
C LEU A 26 6.11 -1.64 23.74
N ASN A 27 5.26 -1.31 24.73
CA ASN A 27 4.82 0.06 25.04
C ASN A 27 4.23 0.81 23.84
N LEU A 28 3.62 0.09 22.90
CA LEU A 28 2.93 0.68 21.76
C LEU A 28 1.49 1.08 22.15
N PRO A 29 0.94 2.14 21.52
CA PRO A 29 -0.46 2.49 21.69
C PRO A 29 -1.39 1.33 21.29
N ARG A 30 -2.62 1.36 21.81
CA ARG A 30 -3.60 0.30 21.57
C ARG A 30 -4.02 0.27 20.10
N ILE A 31 -3.41 -0.61 19.33
CA ILE A 31 -3.69 -0.84 17.91
C ILE A 31 -4.62 -2.04 17.69
N GLY A 32 -5.44 -1.96 16.65
CA GLY A 32 -6.28 -3.04 16.14
C GLY A 32 -5.73 -3.66 14.85
N VAL A 33 -6.32 -4.78 14.44
CA VAL A 33 -5.94 -5.50 13.22
C VAL A 33 -6.14 -4.67 11.94
N HIS A 34 -7.10 -3.75 11.94
CA HIS A 34 -7.33 -2.82 10.84
C HIS A 34 -6.24 -1.74 10.75
N ASP A 35 -5.65 -1.33 11.88
CA ASP A 35 -4.59 -0.32 11.90
C ASP A 35 -3.34 -0.84 11.19
N LEU A 36 -3.00 -2.12 11.35
CA LEU A 36 -1.91 -2.77 10.61
C LEU A 36 -2.12 -2.67 9.09
N ARG A 37 -3.36 -2.83 8.64
CA ARG A 37 -3.73 -2.71 7.23
C ARG A 37 -3.63 -1.27 6.73
N HIS A 38 -4.02 -0.30 7.56
CA HIS A 38 -3.81 1.13 7.27
C HIS A 38 -2.32 1.48 7.19
N THR A 39 -1.51 1.00 8.14
CA THR A 39 -0.05 1.18 8.10
C THR A 39 0.56 0.60 6.83
N ALA A 40 0.17 -0.61 6.43
CA ALA A 40 0.64 -1.22 5.19
C ALA A 40 0.26 -0.39 3.95
N ALA A 41 -0.97 0.13 3.88
CA ALA A 41 -1.39 1.04 2.82
C ALA A 41 -0.53 2.32 2.78
N THR A 42 -0.33 2.97 3.93
CA THR A 42 0.48 4.18 4.04
C THR A 42 1.91 3.94 3.59
N ILE A 43 2.54 2.84 4.02
CA ILE A 43 3.90 2.47 3.60
C ILE A 43 3.97 2.30 2.08
N MET A 44 3.07 1.51 1.49
CA MET A 44 3.06 1.28 0.04
C MET A 44 2.85 2.57 -0.76
N ILE A 45 1.93 3.44 -0.31
CA ILE A 45 1.64 4.72 -0.95
C ILE A 45 2.84 5.67 -0.84
N SER A 46 3.45 5.78 0.34
CA SER A 46 4.67 6.57 0.56
C SER A 46 5.86 6.06 -0.26
N SER A 47 5.92 4.76 -0.52
CA SER A 47 6.89 4.14 -1.43
C SER A 47 6.54 4.28 -2.91
N ARG A 48 5.54 5.10 -3.28
CA ARG A 48 5.05 5.33 -4.65
C ARG A 48 4.58 4.06 -5.37
N VAL A 49 4.11 3.05 -4.63
CA VAL A 49 3.48 1.87 -5.25
C VAL A 49 2.17 2.32 -5.93
N PRO A 50 1.92 1.95 -7.20
CA PRO A 50 0.69 2.35 -7.89
C PRO A 50 -0.56 1.91 -7.12
N LEU A 51 -1.55 2.82 -7.00
CA LEU A 51 -2.77 2.57 -6.21
C LEU A 51 -3.52 1.30 -6.63
N ALA A 52 -3.52 0.96 -7.92
CA ALA A 52 -4.10 -0.29 -8.40
C ALA A 52 -3.41 -1.53 -7.82
N VAL A 53 -2.09 -1.49 -7.66
CA VAL A 53 -1.28 -2.54 -7.04
C VAL A 53 -1.57 -2.60 -5.54
N VAL A 54 -1.61 -1.46 -4.85
CA VAL A 54 -1.96 -1.39 -3.41
C VAL A 54 -3.35 -1.99 -3.15
N SER A 55 -4.34 -1.63 -3.96
CA SER A 55 -5.71 -2.14 -3.85
C SER A 55 -5.79 -3.65 -4.06
N LYS A 56 -5.05 -4.16 -5.06
CA LYS A 56 -4.96 -5.61 -5.35
C LYS A 56 -4.27 -6.37 -4.22
N THR A 57 -3.13 -5.87 -3.73
CA THR A 57 -2.36 -6.47 -2.63
C THR A 57 -3.19 -6.55 -1.35
N LEU A 58 -3.98 -5.54 -1.07
CA LEU A 58 -4.84 -5.55 0.11
C LEU A 58 -6.09 -6.42 -0.08
N ARG A 59 -6.47 -6.85 -1.30
CA ARG A 59 -7.77 -7.52 -1.59
C ARG A 59 -8.95 -6.64 -1.18
N HIS A 60 -9.44 -5.85 -2.13
CA HIS A 60 -10.74 -5.17 -2.12
C HIS A 60 -11.11 -4.44 -0.82
N SER A 61 -10.15 -3.88 -0.09
CA SER A 61 -10.53 -2.86 0.90
C SER A 61 -11.18 -1.73 0.14
N THR A 62 -12.42 -1.43 0.50
CA THR A 62 -13.16 -0.28 0.03
C THR A 62 -12.22 0.92 0.03
N LEU A 63 -11.81 1.35 -1.17
CA LEU A 63 -10.90 2.48 -1.40
C LEU A 63 -11.47 3.80 -0.84
N SER A 64 -12.69 3.76 -0.31
CA SER A 64 -13.43 4.88 0.29
C SER A 64 -12.67 5.61 1.39
N THR A 65 -11.67 5.00 2.05
CA THR A 65 -10.85 5.69 3.07
C THR A 65 -9.45 6.07 2.57
N THR A 66 -8.99 5.53 1.43
CA THR A 66 -7.62 5.74 0.92
C THR A 66 -7.49 7.01 0.07
N VAL A 67 -8.60 7.51 -0.48
CA VAL A 67 -8.61 8.72 -1.32
C VAL A 67 -8.44 10.00 -0.49
N ASN A 68 -8.90 10.03 0.76
CA ASN A 68 -8.90 11.26 1.57
C ASN A 68 -7.51 11.66 2.13
N LEU A 69 -6.55 10.73 2.16
CA LEU A 69 -5.19 10.99 2.67
C LEU A 69 -4.16 11.26 1.55
N SER A 70 -4.46 10.87 0.31
CA SER A 70 -3.50 10.89 -0.81
C SER A 70 -3.61 12.13 -1.72
N GLY A 71 -4.42 13.13 -1.35
CA GLY A 71 -4.64 14.34 -2.16
C GLY A 71 -3.35 15.08 -2.54
N HIS A 72 -2.32 15.03 -1.71
CA HIS A 72 -1.03 15.67 -1.96
C HIS A 72 -0.09 14.86 -2.87
N LEU A 73 -0.30 13.55 -3.03
CA LEU A 73 0.57 12.68 -3.84
C LEU A 73 0.10 12.57 -5.30
N LEU A 74 -1.19 12.80 -5.56
CA LEU A 74 -1.76 12.80 -6.91
C LEU A 74 -1.08 13.81 -7.86
N PRO A 75 -0.79 15.06 -7.45
CA PRO A 75 -0.08 16.01 -8.31
C PRO A 75 1.34 15.55 -8.69
N HIS A 76 2.03 14.85 -7.78
CA HIS A 76 3.37 14.31 -8.06
C HIS A 76 3.31 13.12 -9.01
N ALA A 77 2.38 12.19 -8.79
CA ALA A 77 2.17 11.06 -9.70
C ALA A 77 1.77 11.51 -11.12
N ALA A 78 0.94 12.55 -11.24
CA ALA A 78 0.58 13.13 -12.53
C ALA A 78 1.79 13.75 -13.25
N ARG A 79 2.65 14.48 -12.53
CA ARG A 79 3.89 15.04 -13.09
C ARG A 79 4.85 13.93 -13.54
N ASP A 80 5.04 12.91 -12.72
CA ASP A 80 5.91 11.78 -13.04
C ASP A 80 5.42 11.04 -14.30
N ALA A 81 4.11 10.88 -14.47
CA ALA A 81 3.52 10.29 -15.66
C ALA A 81 3.76 11.13 -16.93
N VAL A 82 3.61 12.46 -16.85
CA VAL A 82 3.91 13.37 -17.97
C VAL A 82 5.39 13.33 -18.33
N THR A 83 6.29 13.35 -17.34
CA THR A 83 7.74 13.22 -17.58
C THR A 83 8.12 11.88 -18.21
N ALA A 84 7.49 10.78 -17.78
CA ALA A 84 7.70 9.47 -18.39
C ALA A 84 7.24 9.45 -19.86
N LEU A 85 6.10 10.05 -20.15
CA LEU A 85 5.57 10.19 -21.51
C LEU A 85 6.51 11.01 -22.40
N GLU A 86 6.99 12.17 -21.91
CA GLU A 86 7.95 13.00 -22.63
C GLU A 86 9.25 12.24 -22.97
N LYS A 87 9.79 11.49 -22.00
CA LYS A 87 10.99 10.65 -22.21
C LYS A 87 10.75 9.58 -23.26
N ALA A 88 9.60 8.91 -23.23
CA ALA A 88 9.23 7.90 -24.22
C ALA A 88 9.12 8.52 -25.63
N TYR A 89 8.48 9.69 -25.75
CA TYR A 89 8.38 10.43 -27.01
C TYR A 89 9.74 10.86 -27.55
N LYS A 90 10.62 11.41 -26.70
CA LYS A 90 11.99 11.78 -27.10
C LYS A 90 12.78 10.56 -27.59
N LYS A 91 12.67 9.42 -26.90
CA LYS A 91 13.33 8.18 -27.31
C LYS A 91 12.83 7.68 -28.68
N ALA A 92 11.51 7.75 -28.91
CA ALA A 92 10.91 7.38 -30.20
C ALA A 92 11.29 8.37 -31.33
N GLY A 93 11.25 9.68 -31.07
CA GLY A 93 11.65 10.71 -32.05
C GLY A 93 13.14 10.69 -32.40
N LEU A 94 14.01 10.35 -31.45
CA LEU A 94 15.45 10.13 -31.69
C LEU A 94 15.72 8.85 -32.50
N ALA A 95 14.88 7.81 -32.37
CA ALA A 95 14.96 6.61 -33.19
C ALA A 95 14.54 6.87 -34.65
N VAL A 96 13.61 7.80 -34.89
CA VAL A 96 13.17 8.22 -36.24
C VAL A 96 14.23 9.09 -36.93
N ARG A 97 14.93 9.97 -36.20
CA ARG A 97 15.97 10.85 -36.78
C ARG A 97 17.30 10.16 -37.13
N ARG A 98 17.56 8.96 -36.61
CA ARG A 98 18.79 8.18 -36.88
C ARG A 98 18.69 7.23 -38.09
N ARG A 99 17.54 7.18 -38.76
CA ARG A 99 17.32 6.44 -40.03
C ARG A 99 17.18 7.39 -41.24
N ARG A 100 17.99 8.44 -41.30
CA ARG A 100 18.21 9.25 -42.51
C ARG A 100 19.70 9.45 -42.71
#